data_AF-A0A943S6P7-F1
#
_entry.id   AF-A0A943S6P7-F1
#
_cell.length_a   1.000
_cell.length_b   1.000
_cell.length_c   1.000
_cell.angle_alpha   90.00
_cell.angle_beta   90.00
_cell.angle_gamma   90.00
#
_symmetry.space_group_name_H-M   'P 1'
#
loop_
_entity.id
_entity.type
_entity.pdbx_description
1 polymer ?
#
loop_
_entity_poly.entity_id
_entity_poly.type
_entity_poly.pdbx_seq_one_letter_code
_entity_poly.pdbx_strand_id
1 'polypeptide(L)'
;MKKKILLTVFAVILVLATALTCTACNKKELKLKNNMSADELMVALVKADVKSITKVETTSNGMVSTTYFTQSGSTEIIERDGKVQHAEFKSFEDGKYFNFTKRDADSEWIKGAYTLGGNEVLKSSVDEFRSEFTDLLFNISVGKNVRVENNDSIVIEKKDRTIVYKDINKTSLYVPAEIADYKSSALMEIGYYHIVDGGYGFNGTAGNITFKSYRILSEIGDSPVVAACIYEDAQKIYIPKSVVKIELNGGASSVEIHYDGTVAEWNNNVTIIKNYLSADKIIKCSDGDATVVAPKKGE
;
A
#
# COMPACT_ATOMS: atom_id res chain seq x y z
N MET A 1 30.70 7.46 -0.34
CA MET A 1 29.48 7.22 -1.15
C MET A 1 28.19 7.14 -0.32
N LYS A 2 28.09 6.34 0.76
CA LYS A 2 26.87 6.23 1.60
C LYS A 2 26.36 7.57 2.19
N LYS A 3 27.25 8.47 2.62
CA LYS A 3 26.87 9.79 3.16
C LYS A 3 26.30 10.77 2.13
N LYS A 4 26.67 10.65 0.84
CA LYS A 4 26.17 11.56 -0.22
C LYS A 4 24.74 11.19 -0.64
N ILE A 5 24.43 9.89 -0.75
CA ILE A 5 23.09 9.40 -1.08
C ILE A 5 22.08 9.78 0.02
N LEU A 6 22.47 9.64 1.29
CA LEU A 6 21.60 10.02 2.42
C LEU A 6 21.29 11.53 2.46
N LEU A 7 22.27 12.37 2.08
CA LEU A 7 22.11 13.83 2.00
C LEU A 7 21.19 14.24 0.84
N THR A 8 21.26 13.55 -0.30
CA THR A 8 20.39 13.83 -1.45
C THR A 8 18.94 13.41 -1.17
N VAL A 9 18.72 12.26 -0.52
CA VAL A 9 17.38 11.81 -0.08
C VAL A 9 16.78 12.77 0.95
N PHE A 10 17.57 13.24 1.92
CA PHE A 10 17.11 14.26 2.88
C PHE A 10 16.81 15.60 2.20
N ALA A 11 17.57 16.01 1.18
CA ALA A 11 17.31 17.24 0.44
C ALA A 11 16.01 17.17 -0.39
N VAL A 12 15.71 16.02 -1.01
CA VAL A 12 14.44 15.79 -1.71
C VAL A 12 13.26 15.86 -0.73
N ILE A 13 13.40 15.26 0.45
CA ILE A 13 12.39 15.33 1.52
C ILE A 13 12.23 16.77 2.07
N LEU A 14 13.32 17.53 2.21
CA LEU A 14 13.27 18.92 2.70
C LEU A 14 12.66 19.89 1.67
N VAL A 15 12.91 19.69 0.37
CA VAL A 15 12.29 20.45 -0.72
C VAL A 15 10.78 20.17 -0.76
N LEU A 16 10.36 18.92 -0.53
CA LEU A 16 8.95 18.57 -0.39
C LEU A 16 8.29 19.23 0.84
N ALA A 17 9.01 19.38 1.96
CA ALA A 17 8.47 19.99 3.19
C ALA A 17 8.40 21.53 3.14
N THR A 18 9.32 22.19 2.43
CA THR A 18 9.38 23.66 2.32
C THR A 18 8.54 24.24 1.17
N ALA A 19 8.20 23.44 0.16
CA ALA A 19 7.29 23.86 -0.91
C ALA A 19 5.81 23.86 -0.47
N LEU A 20 5.46 23.15 0.62
CA LEU A 20 4.08 23.04 1.10
C LEU A 20 3.57 24.27 1.88
N THR A 21 4.45 25.19 2.32
CA THR A 21 4.04 26.33 3.16
C THR A 21 3.91 27.67 2.42
N CYS A 22 4.23 27.74 1.12
CA CYS A 22 4.04 28.94 0.31
C CYS A 22 3.65 28.59 -1.13
N THR A 23 2.37 28.32 -1.37
CA THR A 23 1.65 28.71 -2.62
C THR A 23 0.18 28.28 -2.54
N ALA A 24 -0.62 29.04 -1.81
CA ALA A 24 -1.96 29.32 -2.29
C ALA A 24 -1.82 30.18 -3.56
N CYS A 25 -2.62 29.89 -4.59
CA CYS A 25 -2.80 30.59 -5.87
C CYS A 25 -2.02 30.06 -7.09
N ASN A 26 -2.83 29.55 -8.03
CA ASN A 26 -2.59 29.13 -9.42
C ASN A 26 -1.80 27.83 -9.62
N LYS A 27 -2.56 26.73 -9.85
CA LYS A 27 -2.06 25.50 -10.46
C LYS A 27 -1.31 25.87 -11.75
N LYS A 28 0.02 25.87 -11.74
CA LYS A 28 0.80 26.10 -12.95
C LYS A 28 0.75 24.82 -13.76
N GLU A 29 0.20 24.93 -14.96
CA GLU A 29 0.26 23.88 -15.98
C GLU A 29 1.72 23.42 -16.15
N LEU A 30 1.95 22.11 -16.08
CA LEU A 30 3.27 21.53 -16.30
C LEU A 30 3.66 21.74 -17.76
N LYS A 31 4.71 22.53 -18.00
CA LYS A 31 5.26 22.77 -19.33
C LYS A 31 6.60 22.07 -19.45
N LEU A 32 6.63 20.89 -20.05
CA LEU A 32 7.87 20.19 -20.35
C LEU A 32 8.50 20.75 -21.64
N LYS A 33 9.82 20.74 -21.71
CA LYS A 33 10.57 21.10 -22.92
C LYS A 33 11.67 20.07 -23.15
N ASN A 34 11.88 19.67 -24.41
CA ASN A 34 12.84 18.62 -24.77
C ASN A 34 14.27 18.85 -24.23
N ASN A 35 14.68 20.09 -24.02
CA ASN A 35 16.02 20.47 -23.57
C ASN A 35 16.12 20.78 -22.06
N MET A 36 15.13 20.40 -21.26
CA MET A 36 15.21 20.57 -19.80
C MET A 36 16.34 19.74 -19.20
N SER A 37 17.15 20.37 -18.36
CA SER A 37 18.06 19.66 -17.46
C SER A 37 17.29 18.86 -16.41
N ALA A 38 17.96 17.89 -15.78
CA ALA A 38 17.38 17.09 -14.69
C ALA A 38 16.85 17.97 -13.54
N ASP A 39 17.59 19.02 -13.15
CA ASP A 39 17.18 19.94 -12.09
C ASP A 39 15.95 20.76 -12.48
N GLU A 40 15.90 21.27 -13.71
CA GLU A 40 14.71 21.99 -14.23
C GLU A 40 13.49 21.08 -14.26
N LEU A 41 13.67 19.82 -14.67
CA LEU A 41 12.62 18.82 -14.73
C LEU A 41 12.08 18.49 -13.32
N MET A 42 12.95 18.22 -12.35
CA MET A 42 12.53 17.98 -10.95
C MET A 42 11.75 19.16 -10.38
N VAL A 43 12.25 20.39 -10.57
CA VAL A 43 11.59 21.61 -10.09
C VAL A 43 10.22 21.79 -10.75
N ALA A 44 10.11 21.53 -12.06
CA ALA A 44 8.85 21.63 -12.78
C ALA A 44 7.82 20.62 -12.25
N LEU A 45 8.21 19.36 -12.05
CA LEU A 45 7.35 18.29 -11.54
C LEU A 45 6.86 18.59 -10.12
N VAL A 46 7.74 19.01 -9.21
CA VAL A 46 7.35 19.33 -7.82
C VAL A 46 6.40 20.53 -7.79
N LYS A 47 6.66 21.57 -8.59
CA LYS A 47 5.80 22.76 -8.66
C LYS A 47 4.44 22.51 -9.31
N ALA A 48 4.33 21.51 -10.17
CA ALA A 48 3.10 21.17 -10.85
C ALA A 48 2.09 20.41 -9.96
N ASP A 49 2.47 20.04 -8.72
CA ASP A 49 1.62 19.27 -7.80
C ASP A 49 1.03 18.04 -8.53
N VAL A 50 1.92 17.19 -9.04
CA VAL A 50 1.54 16.01 -9.84
C VAL A 50 0.74 15.03 -8.97
N LYS A 51 -0.40 14.56 -9.49
CA LYS A 51 -1.35 13.66 -8.80
C LYS A 51 -1.71 12.42 -9.61
N SER A 52 -1.36 12.39 -10.88
CA SER A 52 -1.57 11.23 -11.74
C SER A 52 -0.54 11.20 -12.87
N ILE A 53 -0.16 10.00 -13.27
CA ILE A 53 0.80 9.74 -14.34
C ILE A 53 0.47 8.40 -15.00
N THR A 54 0.74 8.29 -16.30
CA THR A 54 0.77 7.02 -17.00
C THR A 54 2.22 6.63 -17.21
N LYS A 55 2.57 5.42 -16.84
CA LYS A 55 3.88 4.81 -17.07
C LYS A 55 3.74 3.75 -18.15
N VAL A 56 4.64 3.77 -19.12
CA VAL A 56 4.79 2.72 -20.12
C VAL A 56 6.21 2.18 -20.00
N GLU A 57 6.36 0.91 -19.65
CA GLU A 57 7.64 0.22 -19.58
C GLU A 57 7.71 -0.83 -20.70
N THR A 58 8.68 -0.69 -21.59
CA THR A 58 8.95 -1.64 -22.67
C THR A 58 10.28 -2.32 -22.43
N THR A 59 10.26 -3.64 -22.23
CA THR A 59 11.48 -4.44 -22.08
C THR A 59 12.07 -4.81 -23.45
N SER A 60 13.36 -5.13 -23.46
CA SER A 60 14.07 -5.56 -24.67
C SER A 60 13.52 -6.85 -25.30
N ASN A 61 12.79 -7.68 -24.54
CA ASN A 61 12.12 -8.88 -25.05
C ASN A 61 10.69 -8.63 -25.57
N GLY A 62 10.29 -7.36 -25.76
CA GLY A 62 9.01 -6.99 -26.37
C GLY A 62 7.80 -7.04 -25.44
N MET A 63 8.00 -7.16 -24.13
CA MET A 63 6.91 -7.01 -23.16
C MET A 63 6.66 -5.52 -22.91
N VAL A 64 5.39 -5.13 -22.88
CA VAL A 64 4.96 -3.75 -22.61
C VAL A 64 4.07 -3.77 -21.38
N SER A 65 4.45 -3.07 -20.32
CA SER A 65 3.55 -2.77 -19.20
C SER A 65 3.07 -1.32 -19.33
N THR A 66 1.77 -1.11 -19.29
CA THR A 66 1.16 0.22 -19.14
C THR A 66 0.49 0.28 -17.78
N THR A 67 0.91 1.24 -16.95
CA THR A 67 0.33 1.46 -15.62
C THR A 67 -0.24 2.88 -15.52
N TYR A 68 -1.52 2.97 -15.16
CA TYR A 68 -2.24 4.21 -14.92
C TYR A 68 -2.26 4.48 -13.42
N PHE A 69 -1.49 5.47 -12.95
CA PHE A 69 -1.42 5.81 -11.53
C PHE A 69 -2.27 7.05 -11.22
N THR A 70 -3.12 6.95 -10.20
CA THR A 70 -3.83 8.08 -9.60
C THR A 70 -3.69 8.02 -8.07
N GLN A 71 -4.12 9.08 -7.38
CA GLN A 71 -4.18 9.06 -5.91
C GLN A 71 -5.25 8.11 -5.35
N SER A 72 -6.18 7.63 -6.17
CA SER A 72 -7.27 6.74 -5.78
C SER A 72 -7.02 5.27 -6.16
N GLY A 73 -5.90 4.96 -6.82
CA GLY A 73 -5.58 3.60 -7.22
C GLY A 73 -4.65 3.51 -8.42
N SER A 74 -4.54 2.31 -8.95
CA SER A 74 -3.72 2.02 -10.11
C SER A 74 -4.37 0.98 -11.01
N THR A 75 -3.97 0.97 -12.28
CA THR A 75 -4.31 -0.13 -13.17
C THR A 75 -3.12 -0.47 -14.02
N GLU A 76 -2.67 -1.71 -13.96
CA GLU A 76 -1.60 -2.24 -14.78
C GLU A 76 -2.16 -3.18 -15.85
N ILE A 77 -1.64 -3.05 -17.06
CA ILE A 77 -1.86 -4.00 -18.15
C ILE A 77 -0.49 -4.37 -18.71
N ILE A 78 -0.15 -5.65 -18.64
CA ILE A 78 1.07 -6.21 -19.23
C ILE A 78 0.68 -6.96 -20.49
N GLU A 79 1.31 -6.61 -21.61
CA GLU A 79 1.04 -7.18 -22.92
C GLU A 79 2.33 -7.72 -23.55
N ARG A 80 2.16 -8.74 -24.38
CA ARG A 80 3.17 -9.22 -25.33
C ARG A 80 2.48 -9.57 -26.63
N ASP A 81 3.04 -9.10 -27.75
CA ASP A 81 2.49 -9.34 -29.10
C ASP A 81 0.99 -8.95 -29.22
N GLY A 82 0.59 -7.86 -28.55
CA GLY A 82 -0.79 -7.37 -28.52
C GLY A 82 -1.76 -8.22 -27.70
N LYS A 83 -1.26 -9.17 -26.91
CA LYS A 83 -2.08 -10.01 -26.01
C LYS A 83 -1.77 -9.71 -24.56
N VAL A 84 -2.83 -9.48 -23.78
CA VAL A 84 -2.75 -9.33 -22.32
C VAL A 84 -2.17 -10.59 -21.70
N GLN A 85 -1.05 -10.41 -21.02
CA GLN A 85 -0.40 -11.43 -20.20
C GLN A 85 -0.80 -11.29 -18.74
N HIS A 86 -1.18 -10.10 -18.30
CA HIS A 86 -1.61 -9.83 -16.94
C HIS A 86 -2.35 -8.49 -16.91
N ALA A 87 -3.35 -8.37 -16.05
CA ALA A 87 -3.90 -7.07 -15.68
C ALA A 87 -4.25 -7.03 -14.20
N GLU A 88 -4.01 -5.90 -13.57
CA GLU A 88 -4.36 -5.66 -12.17
C GLU A 88 -5.05 -4.31 -12.07
N PHE A 89 -6.21 -4.28 -11.41
CA PHE A 89 -6.97 -3.08 -11.13
C PHE A 89 -7.08 -2.91 -9.62
N LYS A 90 -6.59 -1.79 -9.10
CA LYS A 90 -6.68 -1.42 -7.70
C LYS A 90 -7.38 -0.08 -7.54
N SER A 91 -8.31 -0.01 -6.61
CA SER A 91 -9.05 1.22 -6.31
C SER A 91 -9.32 1.32 -4.82
N PHE A 92 -9.10 2.52 -4.28
CA PHE A 92 -9.43 2.91 -2.91
C PHE A 92 -10.41 4.08 -2.95
N GLU A 93 -11.66 3.82 -2.60
CA GLU A 93 -12.75 4.79 -2.68
C GLU A 93 -13.73 4.57 -1.52
N ASP A 94 -14.10 5.65 -0.81
CA ASP A 94 -15.18 5.66 0.18
C ASP A 94 -15.15 4.52 1.22
N GLY A 95 -13.97 4.23 1.78
CA GLY A 95 -13.81 3.18 2.79
C GLY A 95 -13.89 1.76 2.22
N LYS A 96 -13.76 1.61 0.90
CA LYS A 96 -13.74 0.34 0.17
C LYS A 96 -12.42 0.19 -0.56
N TYR A 97 -11.98 -1.06 -0.70
CA TYR A 97 -10.82 -1.43 -1.47
C TYR A 97 -11.19 -2.47 -2.50
N PHE A 98 -10.77 -2.26 -3.74
CA PHE A 98 -10.93 -3.21 -4.83
C PHE A 98 -9.54 -3.62 -5.30
N ASN A 99 -9.29 -4.92 -5.39
CA ASN A 99 -8.10 -5.49 -6.03
C ASN A 99 -8.54 -6.64 -6.92
N PHE A 100 -8.60 -6.36 -8.22
CA PHE A 100 -9.07 -7.30 -9.22
C PHE A 100 -7.88 -7.68 -10.08
N THR A 101 -7.68 -8.97 -10.29
CA THR A 101 -6.52 -9.49 -11.02
C THR A 101 -6.95 -10.43 -12.13
N LYS A 102 -6.38 -10.25 -13.32
CA LYS A 102 -6.51 -11.15 -14.47
C LYS A 102 -5.13 -11.71 -14.80
N ARG A 103 -5.00 -13.04 -14.80
CA ARG A 103 -3.71 -13.73 -14.91
C ARG A 103 -3.18 -13.87 -16.33
N ASP A 104 -4.06 -13.82 -17.31
CA ASP A 104 -3.77 -13.85 -18.75
C ASP A 104 -5.05 -13.47 -19.53
N ALA A 105 -4.98 -13.42 -20.86
CA ALA A 105 -6.09 -13.01 -21.72
C ALA A 105 -7.37 -13.86 -21.55
N ASP A 106 -7.21 -15.17 -21.32
CA ASP A 106 -8.30 -16.15 -21.31
C ASP A 106 -8.87 -16.40 -19.90
N SER A 107 -8.15 -15.95 -18.86
CA SER A 107 -8.57 -16.05 -17.46
C SER A 107 -9.72 -15.10 -17.12
N GLU A 108 -10.62 -15.55 -16.26
CA GLU A 108 -11.57 -14.67 -15.58
C GLU A 108 -10.85 -13.74 -14.59
N TRP A 109 -11.49 -12.61 -14.31
CA TRP A 109 -11.03 -11.71 -13.25
C TRP A 109 -11.26 -12.33 -11.88
N ILE A 110 -10.19 -12.46 -11.09
CA ILE A 110 -10.27 -12.74 -9.66
C ILE A 110 -10.64 -11.42 -8.98
N LYS A 111 -11.89 -11.32 -8.49
CA LYS A 111 -12.45 -10.09 -7.90
C LYS A 111 -12.29 -10.10 -6.39
N GLY A 112 -11.47 -9.21 -5.84
CA GLY A 112 -11.43 -8.89 -4.41
C GLY A 112 -12.04 -7.51 -4.15
N ALA A 113 -13.24 -7.48 -3.58
CA ALA A 113 -13.95 -6.23 -3.23
C ALA A 113 -14.22 -6.19 -1.73
N TYR A 114 -13.61 -5.25 -1.02
CA TYR A 114 -13.51 -5.27 0.43
C TYR A 114 -14.09 -4.02 1.07
N THR A 115 -14.81 -4.19 2.17
CA THR A 115 -15.11 -3.11 3.12
C THR A 115 -13.98 -2.98 4.13
N LEU A 116 -13.60 -1.75 4.46
CA LEU A 116 -12.56 -1.50 5.47
C LEU A 116 -13.14 -1.40 6.89
N GLY A 117 -14.47 -1.43 7.06
CA GLY A 117 -15.10 -1.48 8.38
C GLY A 117 -14.76 -0.30 9.31
N GLY A 118 -14.39 0.86 8.75
CA GLY A 118 -13.94 2.03 9.51
C GLY A 118 -12.49 1.98 10.00
N ASN A 119 -11.71 0.97 9.61
CA ASN A 119 -10.29 0.87 9.93
C ASN A 119 -9.46 1.92 9.17
N GLU A 120 -8.40 2.43 9.80
CA GLU A 120 -7.56 3.46 9.20
C GLU A 120 -6.45 2.83 8.37
N VAL A 121 -6.52 3.01 7.06
CA VAL A 121 -5.47 2.56 6.15
C VAL A 121 -4.24 3.47 6.22
N LEU A 122 -3.05 2.87 6.18
CA LEU A 122 -1.82 3.61 6.00
C LEU A 122 -1.77 4.11 4.57
N LYS A 123 -2.00 5.41 4.34
CA LYS A 123 -2.10 5.98 2.98
C LYS A 123 -0.99 5.53 2.01
N SER A 124 0.24 5.36 2.47
CA SER A 124 1.36 4.90 1.63
C SER A 124 1.23 3.45 1.13
N SER A 125 0.35 2.62 1.70
CA SER A 125 0.08 1.26 1.21
C SER A 125 -0.92 1.21 0.05
N VAL A 126 -1.67 2.30 -0.19
CA VAL A 126 -2.68 2.38 -1.26
C VAL A 126 -2.42 3.50 -2.28
N ASP A 127 -1.60 4.50 -1.92
CA ASP A 127 -1.17 5.60 -2.80
C ASP A 127 0.05 5.17 -3.63
N GLU A 128 -0.15 4.20 -4.53
CA GLU A 128 0.90 3.68 -5.40
C GLU A 128 1.50 4.78 -6.29
N PHE A 129 0.68 5.77 -6.69
CA PHE A 129 1.12 6.96 -7.39
C PHE A 129 2.28 7.66 -6.68
N ARG A 130 2.20 7.85 -5.36
CA ARG A 130 3.23 8.55 -4.60
C ARG A 130 4.56 7.80 -4.59
N SER A 131 4.51 6.47 -4.51
CA SER A 131 5.71 5.64 -4.62
C SER A 131 6.34 5.79 -5.99
N GLU A 132 5.55 5.62 -7.05
CA GLU A 132 6.03 5.73 -8.43
C GLU A 132 6.54 7.14 -8.77
N PHE A 133 5.88 8.19 -8.30
CA PHE A 133 6.34 9.55 -8.49
C PHE A 133 7.67 9.81 -7.77
N THR A 134 7.86 9.23 -6.59
CA THR A 134 9.14 9.28 -5.87
C THR A 134 10.24 8.57 -6.66
N ASP A 135 9.93 7.41 -7.25
CA ASP A 135 10.84 6.68 -8.12
C ASP A 135 11.19 7.47 -9.37
N LEU A 136 10.23 8.13 -10.03
CA LEU A 136 10.49 9.04 -11.15
C LEU A 136 11.48 10.14 -10.76
N LEU A 137 11.23 10.85 -9.66
CA LEU A 137 12.13 11.91 -9.17
C LEU A 137 13.53 11.36 -8.86
N PHE A 138 13.61 10.17 -8.26
CA PHE A 138 14.89 9.51 -8.01
C PHE A 138 15.64 9.20 -9.30
N ASN A 139 14.98 8.60 -10.30
CA ASN A 139 15.61 8.31 -11.59
C ASN A 139 16.09 9.60 -12.30
N ILE A 140 15.33 10.70 -12.21
CA ILE A 140 15.78 12.00 -12.73
C ILE A 140 17.03 12.49 -12.00
N SER A 141 17.06 12.40 -10.66
CA SER A 141 18.18 12.90 -9.84
C SER A 141 19.51 12.16 -10.11
N VAL A 142 19.45 10.87 -10.46
CA VAL A 142 20.66 10.09 -10.80
C VAL A 142 21.12 10.33 -12.24
N GLY A 143 20.29 10.99 -13.05
CA GLY A 143 20.69 11.83 -14.19
C GLY A 143 21.28 11.15 -15.41
N LYS A 144 21.29 9.81 -15.49
CA LYS A 144 21.78 9.09 -16.68
C LYS A 144 20.60 8.61 -17.51
N ASN A 145 20.57 9.01 -18.77
CA ASN A 145 19.60 8.60 -19.80
C ASN A 145 18.15 9.04 -19.56
N VAL A 146 17.96 10.23 -18.99
CA VAL A 146 16.64 10.86 -18.85
C VAL A 146 16.53 11.97 -19.88
N ARG A 147 15.43 12.00 -20.64
CA ARG A 147 15.10 13.08 -21.56
C ARG A 147 13.63 13.42 -21.53
N VAL A 148 13.29 14.63 -21.94
CA VAL A 148 11.91 14.97 -22.29
C VAL A 148 11.70 14.71 -23.78
N GLU A 149 10.59 14.08 -24.13
CA GLU A 149 10.21 13.78 -25.50
C GLU A 149 8.84 14.39 -25.81
N ASN A 150 8.68 14.91 -27.02
CA ASN A 150 7.45 15.56 -27.53
C ASN A 150 6.88 16.69 -26.65
N ASN A 151 7.70 17.27 -25.77
CA ASN A 151 7.30 18.30 -24.80
C ASN A 151 6.16 17.88 -23.83
N ASP A 152 5.89 16.58 -23.69
CA ASP A 152 4.79 16.08 -22.86
C ASP A 152 5.10 14.77 -22.12
N SER A 153 6.23 14.13 -22.43
CA SER A 153 6.64 12.87 -21.84
C SER A 153 8.09 12.89 -21.35
N ILE A 154 8.38 12.04 -20.37
CA ILE A 154 9.71 11.85 -19.80
C ILE A 154 10.13 10.42 -20.11
N VAL A 155 11.25 10.26 -20.80
CA VAL A 155 11.79 8.96 -21.18
C VAL A 155 13.05 8.67 -20.39
N ILE A 156 13.13 7.45 -19.87
CA ILE A 156 14.26 6.93 -19.09
C ILE A 156 14.73 5.64 -19.77
N GLU A 157 15.94 5.65 -20.30
CA GLU A 157 16.54 4.45 -20.91
C GLU A 157 17.40 3.69 -19.89
N LYS A 158 17.04 2.43 -19.69
CA LYS A 158 17.79 1.47 -18.88
C LYS A 158 18.38 0.40 -19.80
N LYS A 159 19.32 -0.38 -19.28
CA LYS A 159 20.04 -1.40 -20.05
C LYS A 159 19.09 -2.42 -20.72
N ASP A 160 18.00 -2.76 -20.07
CA ASP A 160 17.08 -3.84 -20.42
C ASP A 160 15.66 -3.36 -20.77
N ARG A 161 15.39 -2.06 -20.66
CA ARG A 161 14.06 -1.49 -20.84
C ARG A 161 14.08 0.01 -21.06
N THR A 162 13.01 0.51 -21.64
CA THR A 162 12.70 1.95 -21.71
C THR A 162 11.45 2.22 -20.89
N ILE A 163 11.48 3.28 -20.08
CA ILE A 163 10.35 3.73 -19.28
C ILE A 163 9.91 5.10 -19.80
N VAL A 164 8.63 5.27 -20.09
CA VAL A 164 8.02 6.52 -20.54
C VAL A 164 6.96 6.93 -19.54
N TYR A 165 7.12 8.10 -18.94
CA TYR A 165 6.08 8.75 -18.15
C TYR A 165 5.38 9.80 -19.02
N LYS A 166 4.06 9.71 -19.13
CA LYS A 166 3.23 10.60 -19.93
C LYS A 166 1.89 10.88 -19.24
N ASP A 167 1.05 11.68 -19.88
CA ASP A 167 -0.29 12.02 -19.39
C ASP A 167 -0.28 12.53 -17.94
N ILE A 168 0.77 13.28 -17.59
CA ILE A 168 1.00 13.84 -16.26
C ILE A 168 -0.14 14.80 -15.93
N ASN A 169 -0.84 14.57 -14.81
CA ASN A 169 -2.08 15.25 -14.40
C ASN A 169 -3.27 15.13 -15.38
N LYS A 170 -3.16 14.30 -16.43
CA LYS A 170 -4.23 13.98 -17.38
C LYS A 170 -4.73 12.54 -17.24
N THR A 171 -3.93 11.70 -16.60
CA THR A 171 -4.25 10.29 -16.34
C THR A 171 -5.48 10.19 -15.43
N SER A 172 -6.43 9.37 -15.84
CA SER A 172 -7.55 8.89 -15.03
C SER A 172 -7.33 7.41 -14.70
N LEU A 173 -7.99 6.91 -13.66
CA LEU A 173 -7.94 5.49 -13.33
C LEU A 173 -8.64 4.72 -14.46
N TYR A 174 -7.85 3.96 -15.23
CA TYR A 174 -8.38 3.17 -16.33
C TYR A 174 -9.14 1.97 -15.77
N VAL A 175 -10.40 1.81 -16.15
CA VAL A 175 -11.21 0.65 -15.73
C VAL A 175 -11.38 -0.27 -16.95
N PRO A 176 -10.83 -1.50 -16.93
CA PRO A 176 -11.07 -2.47 -17.99
C PRO A 176 -12.57 -2.74 -18.18
N ALA A 177 -13.00 -2.87 -19.43
CA ALA A 177 -14.42 -2.98 -19.77
C ALA A 177 -15.10 -4.19 -19.10
N GLU A 178 -14.39 -5.32 -18.93
CA GLU A 178 -14.95 -6.52 -18.29
C GLU A 178 -15.25 -6.34 -16.79
N ILE A 179 -14.75 -5.28 -16.17
CA ILE A 179 -14.97 -4.94 -14.76
C ILE A 179 -15.51 -3.52 -14.58
N ALA A 180 -16.14 -2.94 -15.62
CA ALA A 180 -16.73 -1.61 -15.56
C ALA A 180 -17.76 -1.46 -14.41
N ASP A 181 -18.36 -2.56 -13.98
CA ASP A 181 -19.31 -2.66 -12.88
C ASP A 181 -18.66 -2.97 -11.52
N TYR A 182 -17.33 -2.86 -11.37
CA TYR A 182 -16.62 -3.29 -10.15
C TYR A 182 -17.23 -2.73 -8.85
N LYS A 183 -17.79 -1.52 -8.89
CA LYS A 183 -18.44 -0.84 -7.76
C LYS A 183 -19.69 -1.56 -7.23
N SER A 184 -20.35 -2.39 -8.04
CA SER A 184 -21.49 -3.23 -7.61
C SER A 184 -21.09 -4.60 -7.09
N SER A 185 -19.78 -4.92 -7.02
CA SER A 185 -19.32 -6.19 -6.47
C SER A 185 -19.72 -6.31 -5.00
N ALA A 186 -20.16 -7.51 -4.61
CA ALA A 186 -20.44 -7.81 -3.22
C ALA A 186 -19.19 -7.59 -2.37
N LEU A 187 -19.32 -6.81 -1.29
CA LEU A 187 -18.22 -6.51 -0.41
C LEU A 187 -18.03 -7.64 0.60
N MET A 188 -16.78 -8.02 0.81
CA MET A 188 -16.34 -8.89 1.90
C MET A 188 -15.59 -8.08 2.95
N GLU A 189 -15.58 -8.55 4.19
CA GLU A 189 -14.72 -7.98 5.22
C GLU A 189 -13.25 -8.09 4.80
N ILE A 190 -12.45 -7.04 5.02
CA ILE A 190 -11.03 -7.06 4.71
C ILE A 190 -10.25 -8.02 5.65
N GLY A 191 -10.75 -8.27 6.86
CA GLY A 191 -10.17 -9.24 7.77
C GLY A 191 -10.47 -10.67 7.33
N TYR A 192 -9.47 -11.54 7.38
CA TYR A 192 -9.66 -12.96 7.13
C TYR A 192 -10.05 -13.67 8.42
N TYR A 193 -11.26 -14.24 8.42
CA TYR A 193 -11.82 -14.96 9.55
C TYR A 193 -12.16 -16.39 9.17
N HIS A 194 -11.77 -17.35 10.01
CA HIS A 194 -12.01 -18.77 9.80
C HIS A 194 -12.65 -19.41 11.03
N ILE A 195 -13.43 -20.46 10.83
CA ILE A 195 -14.09 -21.17 11.92
C ILE A 195 -13.03 -21.89 12.77
N VAL A 196 -13.14 -21.75 14.08
CA VAL A 196 -12.33 -22.43 15.10
C VAL A 196 -13.24 -22.97 16.21
N ASP A 197 -12.69 -23.77 17.12
CA ASP A 197 -13.45 -24.20 18.29
C ASP A 197 -13.91 -22.98 19.11
N GLY A 198 -15.21 -22.94 19.44
CA GLY A 198 -15.83 -21.83 20.19
C GLY A 198 -16.17 -20.56 19.40
N GLY A 199 -15.88 -20.48 18.09
CA GLY A 199 -16.27 -19.30 17.28
C GLY A 199 -15.41 -19.09 16.04
N TYR A 200 -14.97 -17.85 15.83
CA TYR A 200 -14.10 -17.46 14.71
C TYR A 200 -12.69 -17.07 15.16
N GLY A 201 -11.71 -17.33 14.30
CA GLY A 201 -10.33 -16.91 14.43
C GLY A 201 -9.97 -15.86 13.37
N PHE A 202 -9.43 -14.73 13.81
CA PHE A 202 -8.83 -13.73 12.92
C PHE A 202 -7.43 -14.19 12.47
N ASN A 203 -7.11 -14.03 11.19
CA ASN A 203 -5.83 -14.43 10.62
C ASN A 203 -5.38 -13.43 9.53
N GLY A 204 -5.17 -12.19 9.95
CA GLY A 204 -4.65 -11.11 9.11
C GLY A 204 -5.70 -10.47 8.19
N THR A 205 -5.21 -9.61 7.29
CA THR A 205 -6.03 -8.84 6.36
C THR A 205 -5.74 -9.19 4.91
N ALA A 206 -6.76 -9.07 4.06
CA ALA A 206 -6.67 -9.30 2.63
C ALA A 206 -6.09 -8.09 1.88
N GLY A 207 -5.69 -8.31 0.62
CA GLY A 207 -5.37 -7.23 -0.30
C GLY A 207 -3.97 -6.61 -0.15
N ASN A 208 -3.10 -7.17 0.70
CA ASN A 208 -1.75 -6.64 0.97
C ASN A 208 -1.75 -5.16 1.41
N ILE A 209 -2.81 -4.72 2.09
CA ILE A 209 -2.92 -3.36 2.62
C ILE A 209 -2.32 -3.33 4.02
N THR A 210 -1.47 -2.34 4.28
CA THR A 210 -1.06 -2.01 5.65
C THR A 210 -2.00 -0.99 6.28
N PHE A 211 -2.36 -1.19 7.54
CA PHE A 211 -3.21 -0.30 8.32
C PHE A 211 -2.40 0.57 9.30
N LYS A 212 -2.86 1.79 9.57
CA LYS A 212 -2.43 2.59 10.73
C LYS A 212 -3.03 2.01 12.00
N SER A 213 -4.32 1.72 11.95
CA SER A 213 -5.05 1.06 13.01
C SER A 213 -6.02 0.05 12.40
N TYR A 214 -6.04 -1.14 12.98
CA TYR A 214 -6.97 -2.19 12.63
C TYR A 214 -7.67 -2.71 13.89
N ARG A 215 -8.98 -2.84 13.85
CA ARG A 215 -9.80 -3.38 14.92
C ARG A 215 -10.36 -4.71 14.47
N ILE A 216 -10.00 -5.76 15.20
CA ILE A 216 -10.57 -7.08 14.99
C ILE A 216 -12.03 -7.02 15.44
N LEU A 217 -12.95 -7.52 14.60
CA LEU A 217 -14.35 -7.70 14.96
C LEU A 217 -14.49 -8.56 16.22
N SER A 218 -15.43 -8.22 17.09
CA SER A 218 -15.77 -9.04 18.26
C SER A 218 -16.63 -10.25 17.90
N GLU A 219 -17.36 -10.19 16.79
CA GLU A 219 -18.30 -11.21 16.34
C GLU A 219 -18.47 -11.21 14.82
N ILE A 220 -18.93 -12.34 14.28
CA ILE A 220 -19.34 -12.51 12.88
C ILE A 220 -20.73 -13.15 12.89
N GLY A 221 -21.73 -12.40 12.46
CA GLY A 221 -23.12 -12.73 12.80
C GLY A 221 -23.26 -12.81 14.32
N ASP A 222 -23.86 -13.89 14.82
CA ASP A 222 -24.07 -14.10 16.26
C ASP A 222 -22.93 -14.88 16.95
N SER A 223 -21.84 -15.16 16.24
CA SER A 223 -20.73 -15.98 16.76
C SER A 223 -19.52 -15.12 17.13
N PRO A 224 -18.90 -15.31 18.31
CA PRO A 224 -17.78 -14.50 18.76
C PRO A 224 -16.49 -14.79 17.97
N VAL A 225 -15.63 -13.78 17.88
CA VAL A 225 -14.22 -13.97 17.50
C VAL A 225 -13.43 -14.25 18.76
N VAL A 226 -12.88 -15.47 18.85
CA VAL A 226 -12.26 -16.03 20.06
C VAL A 226 -10.76 -16.25 19.93
N ALA A 227 -10.24 -16.22 18.70
CA ALA A 227 -8.82 -16.36 18.42
C ALA A 227 -8.31 -15.27 17.47
N ALA A 228 -7.04 -14.92 17.58
CA ALA A 228 -6.39 -13.99 16.67
C ALA A 228 -4.93 -14.38 16.41
N CYS A 229 -4.54 -14.36 15.14
CA CYS A 229 -3.15 -14.44 14.72
C CYS A 229 -2.70 -13.05 14.28
N ILE A 230 -1.66 -12.52 14.93
CA ILE A 230 -1.20 -11.15 14.76
C ILE A 230 0.07 -11.11 13.89
N TYR A 231 -0.02 -10.36 12.80
CA TYR A 231 1.05 -10.11 11.83
C TYR A 231 1.41 -8.61 11.78
N GLU A 232 2.38 -8.24 10.95
CA GLU A 232 2.78 -6.83 10.72
C GLU A 232 1.91 -6.09 9.68
N ASP A 233 0.65 -6.48 9.55
CA ASP A 233 -0.31 -5.87 8.62
C ASP A 233 -0.94 -4.57 9.14
N ALA A 234 -0.67 -4.20 10.40
CA ALA A 234 -1.06 -2.92 10.96
C ALA A 234 -0.01 -2.34 11.91
N GLN A 235 0.07 -1.01 12.00
CA GLN A 235 0.91 -0.34 13.00
C GLN A 235 0.31 -0.46 14.41
N LYS A 236 -1.03 -0.48 14.49
CA LYS A 236 -1.79 -0.65 15.73
C LYS A 236 -2.92 -1.65 15.52
N ILE A 237 -3.09 -2.60 16.45
CA ILE A 237 -4.21 -3.54 16.43
C ILE A 237 -5.00 -3.42 17.72
N TYR A 238 -6.32 -3.34 17.59
CA TYR A 238 -7.28 -3.43 18.67
C TYR A 238 -7.93 -4.81 18.69
N ILE A 239 -7.77 -5.51 19.81
CA ILE A 239 -8.21 -6.87 20.04
C ILE A 239 -9.40 -6.83 21.02
N PRO A 240 -10.59 -7.32 20.64
CA PRO A 240 -11.75 -7.32 21.51
C PRO A 240 -11.60 -8.36 22.63
N LYS A 241 -12.31 -8.13 23.75
CA LYS A 241 -12.32 -9.02 24.92
C LYS A 241 -12.75 -10.45 24.65
N SER A 242 -13.50 -10.67 23.57
CA SER A 242 -13.94 -11.99 23.14
C SER A 242 -12.77 -12.90 22.73
N VAL A 243 -11.64 -12.31 22.32
CA VAL A 243 -10.45 -13.05 21.91
C VAL A 243 -9.67 -13.53 23.14
N VAL A 244 -9.65 -14.84 23.32
CA VAL A 244 -9.02 -15.54 24.45
C VAL A 244 -7.79 -16.34 24.03
N LYS A 245 -7.52 -16.47 22.72
CA LYS A 245 -6.33 -17.14 22.20
C LYS A 245 -5.62 -16.25 21.18
N ILE A 246 -4.38 -15.87 21.45
CA ILE A 246 -3.61 -14.98 20.57
C ILE A 246 -2.30 -15.65 20.18
N GLU A 247 -2.03 -15.69 18.89
CA GLU A 247 -0.74 -16.05 18.33
C GLU A 247 0.01 -14.81 17.87
N LEU A 248 1.21 -14.62 18.41
CA LEU A 248 2.12 -13.53 18.04
C LEU A 248 3.17 -14.07 17.06
N ASN A 249 3.00 -13.76 15.78
CA ASN A 249 3.94 -14.16 14.72
C ASN A 249 5.08 -13.16 14.54
N GLY A 250 6.05 -13.47 13.65
CA GLY A 250 7.35 -12.78 13.61
C GLY A 250 7.29 -11.27 13.37
N GLY A 251 6.23 -10.79 12.72
CA GLY A 251 5.97 -9.35 12.52
C GLY A 251 5.31 -8.67 13.73
N ALA A 252 4.70 -9.41 14.66
CA ALA A 252 3.95 -8.84 15.78
C ALA A 252 4.82 -7.96 16.70
N SER A 253 6.14 -8.18 16.74
CA SER A 253 7.07 -7.36 17.52
C SER A 253 7.02 -5.86 17.15
N SER A 254 6.68 -5.50 15.91
CA SER A 254 6.60 -4.10 15.45
C SER A 254 5.23 -3.44 15.66
N VAL A 255 4.20 -4.22 16.02
CA VAL A 255 2.79 -3.78 16.07
C VAL A 255 2.38 -3.29 17.46
N GLU A 256 1.82 -2.11 17.62
CA GLU A 256 1.24 -1.70 18.91
C GLU A 256 -0.07 -2.47 19.17
N ILE A 257 -0.14 -3.25 20.26
CA ILE A 257 -1.31 -4.09 20.58
C ILE A 257 -2.12 -3.45 21.70
N HIS A 258 -3.41 -3.24 21.43
CA HIS A 258 -4.42 -2.80 22.38
C HIS A 258 -5.40 -3.94 22.61
N TYR A 259 -5.60 -4.32 23.86
CA TYR A 259 -6.64 -5.25 24.26
C TYR A 259 -7.76 -4.45 24.94
N ASP A 260 -9.00 -4.64 24.50
CA ASP A 260 -10.12 -3.85 25.03
C ASP A 260 -10.47 -4.22 26.49
N GLY A 261 -9.87 -5.28 27.05
CA GLY A 261 -10.04 -5.71 28.43
C GLY A 261 -9.05 -5.11 29.42
N THR A 262 -9.22 -5.47 30.68
CA THR A 262 -8.34 -5.13 31.80
C THR A 262 -7.08 -6.00 31.81
N VAL A 263 -6.05 -5.57 32.55
CA VAL A 263 -4.84 -6.37 32.81
C VAL A 263 -5.20 -7.69 33.50
N ALA A 264 -6.20 -7.69 34.39
CA ALA A 264 -6.67 -8.90 35.05
C ALA A 264 -7.36 -9.87 34.08
N GLU A 265 -8.24 -9.37 33.20
CA GLU A 265 -8.88 -10.17 32.14
C GLU A 265 -7.82 -10.74 31.19
N TRP A 266 -6.82 -9.95 30.79
CA TRP A 266 -5.70 -10.41 29.96
C TRP A 266 -4.95 -11.57 30.62
N ASN A 267 -4.46 -11.38 31.84
CA ASN A 267 -3.62 -12.35 32.52
C ASN A 267 -4.34 -13.66 32.85
N ASN A 268 -5.66 -13.60 33.10
CA ASN A 268 -6.42 -14.77 33.54
C ASN A 268 -7.09 -15.53 32.39
N ASN A 269 -7.46 -14.85 31.30
CA ASN A 269 -8.32 -15.43 30.26
C ASN A 269 -7.62 -15.59 28.91
N VAL A 270 -6.52 -14.87 28.67
CA VAL A 270 -5.86 -14.89 27.36
C VAL A 270 -4.67 -15.85 27.35
N THR A 271 -4.74 -16.82 26.44
CA THR A 271 -3.63 -17.73 26.14
C THR A 271 -2.78 -17.18 25.00
N ILE A 272 -1.47 -17.01 25.23
CA ILE A 272 -0.54 -16.49 24.23
C ILE A 272 0.35 -17.60 23.66
N ILE A 273 0.35 -17.73 22.34
CA ILE A 273 1.29 -18.54 21.57
C ILE A 273 2.39 -17.62 21.02
N LYS A 274 3.65 -17.92 21.34
CA LYS A 274 4.82 -17.04 21.11
C LYS A 274 5.76 -17.55 20.02
N ASN A 275 5.22 -18.08 18.92
CA ASN A 275 5.97 -18.84 17.93
C ASN A 275 7.19 -18.10 17.35
N TYR A 276 7.17 -16.76 17.32
CA TYR A 276 8.26 -15.96 16.73
C TYR A 276 8.50 -14.61 17.41
N LEU A 277 8.11 -14.48 18.69
CA LEU A 277 8.26 -13.22 19.41
C LEU A 277 9.73 -12.96 19.73
N SER A 278 10.32 -11.93 19.11
CA SER A 278 11.75 -11.63 19.18
C SER A 278 12.17 -10.71 20.34
N ALA A 279 11.21 -10.04 20.98
CA ALA A 279 11.41 -9.13 22.09
C ALA A 279 10.13 -9.04 22.95
N ASP A 280 10.28 -8.63 24.21
CA ASP A 280 9.15 -8.43 25.11
C ASP A 280 8.11 -7.49 24.50
N LYS A 281 6.84 -7.82 24.71
CA LYS A 281 5.72 -7.10 24.13
C LYS A 281 4.86 -6.47 25.21
N ILE A 282 4.68 -5.16 25.10
CA ILE A 282 3.72 -4.42 25.91
C ILE A 282 2.35 -4.49 25.24
N ILE A 283 1.34 -4.85 26.03
CA ILE A 283 -0.06 -4.93 25.64
C ILE A 283 -0.82 -3.87 26.42
N LYS A 284 -1.42 -2.93 25.71
CA LYS A 284 -2.18 -1.84 26.32
C LYS A 284 -3.59 -2.33 26.64
N CYS A 285 -3.92 -2.38 27.93
CA CYS A 285 -5.24 -2.75 28.43
C CYS A 285 -5.99 -1.49 28.89
N SER A 286 -7.27 -1.62 29.22
CA SER A 286 -8.11 -0.48 29.62
C SER A 286 -7.69 0.19 30.94
N ASP A 287 -7.02 -0.54 31.84
CA ASP A 287 -6.65 -0.13 33.20
C ASP A 287 -5.14 -0.18 33.47
N GLY A 288 -4.33 -0.39 32.44
CA GLY A 288 -2.87 -0.46 32.57
C GLY A 288 -2.22 -1.25 31.44
N ASP A 289 -0.93 -1.54 31.61
CA ASP A 289 -0.14 -2.31 30.64
C ASP A 289 0.12 -3.73 31.17
N ALA A 290 0.03 -4.71 30.27
CA ALA A 290 0.49 -6.07 30.50
C ALA A 290 1.74 -6.36 29.66
N THR A 291 2.57 -7.31 30.10
CA THR A 291 3.82 -7.67 29.40
C THR A 291 3.81 -9.14 29.01
N VAL A 292 4.02 -9.41 27.72
CA VAL A 292 4.33 -10.75 27.20
C VAL A 292 5.84 -10.86 27.06
N VAL A 293 6.45 -11.69 27.90
CA VAL A 293 7.90 -11.94 27.86
C VAL A 293 8.24 -12.83 26.66
N ALA A 294 9.24 -12.44 25.86
CA ALA A 294 9.69 -13.24 24.73
C ALA A 294 10.34 -14.57 25.18
N PRO A 295 10.26 -15.64 24.37
CA PRO A 295 11.02 -16.86 24.64
C PRO A 295 12.52 -16.56 24.68
N LYS A 296 13.25 -17.20 25.60
CA LYS A 296 14.72 -17.09 25.62
C LYS A 296 15.28 -17.89 24.44
N LYS A 297 16.29 -17.35 23.75
CA LYS A 297 17.01 -18.10 22.71
C LYS A 297 17.56 -19.41 23.29
N GLY A 298 17.03 -20.55 22.86
CA GLY A 298 17.49 -21.89 23.27
C GLY A 298 16.48 -22.73 24.05
N GLU A 299 15.27 -22.21 24.29
CA GLU A 299 14.07 -22.97 24.71
C GLU A 299 13.13 -23.15 23.50
#